data_AF-A0A4R5EHY6-F1
#
_entry.id   AF-A0A4R5EHY6-F1
#
_cell.length_a   1.000
_cell.length_b   1.000
_cell.length_c   1.000
_cell.angle_alpha   90.00
_cell.angle_beta   90.00
_cell.angle_gamma   90.00
#
_symmetry.space_group_name_H-M   'P 1'
#
loop_
_entity.id
_entity.type
_entity.pdbx_description
1 polymer ?
#
loop_
_entity_poly.entity_id
_entity_poly.type
_entity_poly.pdbx_seq_one_letter_code
_entity_poly.pdbx_strand_id
1 'polypeptide(L)'
;MAQPKKKWVAFRTNATVPAEVMGEEVDQKMQVGEPVLLPASYADHVVHDRFADFCKAPKKSAPKKVGGSPSPEEDAAAEAAAKLDAAQARVDDLNDKMSDMSEGDDGWSELSEQLDEAVTELAALQPAS
;
A
#
# COMPACT_ATOMS: atom_id res chain seq x y z
N MET A 1 -12.22 -17.53 5.08
CA MET A 1 -10.92 -17.67 5.78
C MET A 1 -10.43 -16.27 6.12
N ALA A 2 -10.03 -16.01 7.36
CA ALA A 2 -9.78 -14.66 7.86
C ALA A 2 -8.52 -14.05 7.20
N GLN A 3 -8.68 -12.88 6.57
CA GLN A 3 -7.57 -12.07 6.08
C GLN A 3 -6.57 -11.86 7.23
N PRO A 4 -5.27 -12.17 7.05
CA PRO A 4 -4.28 -11.99 8.11
C PRO A 4 -4.14 -10.50 8.37
N LYS A 5 -4.74 -10.02 9.46
CA LYS A 5 -4.60 -8.63 9.92
C LYS A 5 -3.11 -8.33 10.02
N LYS A 6 -2.58 -7.38 9.25
CA LYS A 6 -1.17 -7.00 9.31
C LYS A 6 -0.95 -6.00 10.46
N LYS A 7 0.16 -6.10 11.18
CA LYS A 7 0.52 -5.22 12.29
C LYS A 7 1.91 -4.62 12.06
N TRP A 8 2.08 -3.37 12.44
CA TRP A 8 3.36 -2.70 12.44
C TRP A 8 4.16 -3.10 13.67
N VAL A 9 5.38 -3.58 13.46
CA VAL A 9 6.32 -3.94 14.52
C VAL A 9 7.70 -3.36 14.21
N ALA A 10 8.40 -2.89 15.23
CA ALA A 10 9.78 -2.42 15.09
C ALA A 10 10.72 -3.43 15.77
N PHE A 11 11.70 -3.94 15.03
CA PHE A 11 12.65 -4.91 15.56
C PHE A 11 13.66 -4.25 16.51
N ARG A 12 13.95 -4.88 17.65
CA ARG A 12 14.93 -4.41 18.64
C ARG A 12 16.36 -4.81 18.29
N THR A 13 16.50 -5.84 17.44
CA THR A 13 17.77 -6.42 16.98
C THR A 13 17.74 -6.57 15.46
N ASN A 14 18.91 -6.62 14.80
CA ASN A 14 18.98 -6.93 13.38
C ASN A 14 18.51 -8.37 13.17
N ALA A 15 17.25 -8.54 12.76
CA ALA A 15 16.62 -9.83 12.53
C ALA A 15 16.39 -10.02 11.03
N THR A 16 16.63 -11.22 10.54
CA THR A 16 16.24 -11.58 9.17
C THR A 16 14.84 -12.14 9.22
N VAL A 17 13.90 -11.46 8.56
CA VAL A 17 12.53 -11.96 8.40
C VAL A 17 12.49 -12.80 7.11
N PRO A 18 12.03 -14.06 7.19
CA PRO A 18 11.93 -14.90 6.01
C PRO A 18 10.96 -14.31 4.98
N ALA A 19 11.31 -14.41 3.71
CA ALA A 19 10.53 -13.88 2.60
C ALA A 19 9.08 -14.42 2.59
N GLU A 20 8.91 -15.70 2.94
CA GLU A 20 7.64 -16.42 3.05
C GLU A 20 6.65 -15.75 4.03
N VAL A 21 7.16 -15.08 5.06
CA VAL A 21 6.33 -14.40 6.07
C VAL A 21 5.79 -13.06 5.57
N MET A 22 6.54 -12.37 4.72
CA MET A 22 6.11 -11.09 4.12
C MET A 22 5.47 -11.23 2.75
N GLY A 23 5.54 -12.43 2.14
CA GLY A 23 5.11 -12.65 0.77
C GLY A 23 6.07 -12.03 -0.25
N GLU A 24 7.33 -11.82 0.13
CA GLU A 24 8.40 -11.36 -0.76
C GLU A 24 9.19 -12.56 -1.31
N GLU A 25 9.96 -12.34 -2.38
CA GLU A 25 10.82 -13.36 -3.00
C GLU A 25 12.19 -13.49 -2.31
N VAL A 26 12.56 -12.55 -1.43
CA VAL A 26 13.88 -12.48 -0.80
C VAL A 26 13.77 -12.24 0.70
N ASP A 27 14.62 -12.92 1.48
CA ASP A 27 14.73 -12.71 2.92
C ASP A 27 15.13 -11.25 3.22
N GLN A 28 14.31 -10.57 4.02
CA GLN A 28 14.53 -9.16 4.30
C GLN A 28 15.22 -8.99 5.66
N LYS A 29 16.39 -8.39 5.63
CA LYS A 29 17.18 -8.08 6.83
C LYS A 29 16.68 -6.77 7.43
N MET A 30 16.01 -6.88 8.58
CA MET A 30 15.40 -5.75 9.26
C MET A 30 16.43 -4.97 10.06
N GLN A 31 16.38 -3.64 9.94
CA GLN A 31 17.19 -2.75 10.77
C GLN A 31 16.54 -2.52 12.13
N VAL A 32 17.38 -2.38 13.16
CA VAL A 32 16.94 -2.05 14.51
C VAL A 32 16.15 -0.74 14.51
N GLY A 33 14.93 -0.78 15.03
CA GLY A 33 14.02 0.37 15.13
C GLY A 33 13.25 0.68 13.87
N GLU A 34 13.46 -0.07 12.77
CA GLU A 34 12.69 0.11 11.55
C GLU A 34 11.31 -0.54 11.70
N PRO A 35 10.21 0.21 11.51
CA PRO A 35 8.87 -0.32 11.59
C PRO A 35 8.52 -1.09 10.31
N VAL A 36 8.16 -2.36 10.50
CA VAL A 36 7.89 -3.35 9.46
C VAL A 36 6.44 -3.81 9.58
N LEU A 37 5.80 -4.03 8.44
CA LEU A 37 4.45 -4.57 8.38
C LEU A 37 4.49 -6.11 8.31
N LEU A 38 4.11 -6.78 9.39
CA LEU A 38 4.10 -8.25 9.47
C LEU A 38 2.68 -8.79 9.63
N PRO A 39 2.41 -10.05 9.21
CA PRO A 39 1.15 -10.72 9.55
C PRO A 39 0.97 -10.76 11.07
N ALA A 40 -0.25 -10.53 11.58
CA ALA A 40 -0.52 -10.45 13.02
C ALA A 40 0.01 -11.66 13.79
N SER A 41 -0.12 -12.87 13.24
CA SER A 41 0.38 -14.08 13.90
C SER A 41 1.89 -14.03 14.11
N TYR A 42 2.65 -13.64 13.08
CA TYR A 42 4.11 -13.54 13.19
C TYR A 42 4.53 -12.36 14.07
N ALA A 43 3.87 -11.21 13.91
CA ALA A 43 4.07 -10.02 14.75
C ALA A 43 3.89 -10.33 16.25
N ASP A 44 2.86 -11.10 16.60
CA ASP A 44 2.60 -11.51 17.98
C ASP A 44 3.72 -12.40 18.53
N HIS A 45 4.19 -13.37 17.73
CA HIS A 45 5.33 -14.23 18.10
C HIS A 45 6.62 -13.45 18.32
N VAL A 46 7.00 -12.53 17.41
CA VAL A 46 8.25 -11.78 17.55
C VAL A 46 8.21 -10.74 18.67
N VAL A 47 7.03 -10.19 18.98
CA VAL A 47 6.85 -9.30 20.13
C VAL A 47 6.87 -10.09 21.44
N HIS A 48 6.20 -11.26 21.47
CA HIS A 48 6.20 -12.15 22.63
C HIS A 48 7.61 -12.60 23.00
N ASP A 49 8.43 -12.93 21.99
CA ASP A 49 9.83 -13.34 22.16
C ASP A 49 10.79 -12.15 22.41
N ARG A 50 10.25 -10.93 22.49
CA ARG A 50 11.00 -9.68 22.68
C ARG A 50 12.01 -9.34 21.59
N PHE A 51 11.87 -9.92 20.40
CA PHE A 51 12.62 -9.54 19.21
C PHE A 51 12.13 -8.22 18.60
N ALA A 52 10.84 -7.88 18.77
CA ALA A 52 10.24 -6.65 18.26
C ALA A 52 9.29 -6.00 19.27
N ASP A 53 8.82 -4.80 18.96
CA ASP A 53 7.81 -4.07 19.72
C ASP A 53 6.70 -3.57 18.78
N PHE A 54 5.45 -3.48 19.25
CA PHE A 54 4.37 -2.96 18.42
C PHE A 54 4.58 -1.47 18.20
N CYS A 55 4.72 -1.06 16.95
CA CYS A 55 4.92 0.34 16.59
C CYS A 55 3.68 0.91 15.92
N LYS A 56 3.48 2.22 16.07
CA LYS A 56 2.53 2.95 15.20
C LYS A 56 3.14 3.05 13.81
N ALA A 57 2.29 2.92 12.78
CA ALA A 57 2.70 3.06 11.38
C ALA A 57 3.63 4.28 11.20
N PRO A 58 4.78 4.13 10.52
CA PRO A 58 5.73 5.21 10.35
C PRO A 58 5.06 6.39 9.65
N LYS A 59 4.99 7.54 10.32
CA LYS A 59 4.38 8.75 9.77
C LYS A 59 5.23 9.48 8.73
N LYS A 60 6.41 8.96 8.38
CA LYS A 60 7.33 9.39 7.30
C LYS A 60 8.63 8.61 7.47
N SER A 61 8.98 7.76 6.52
CA SER A 61 10.37 7.50 6.12
C SER A 61 10.35 6.80 4.77
N ALA A 62 10.49 7.60 3.73
CA ALA A 62 10.84 7.12 2.40
C ALA A 62 12.14 6.31 2.51
N PRO A 63 12.28 5.20 1.76
CA PRO A 63 13.45 4.35 1.81
C PRO A 63 14.70 5.15 1.41
N LYS A 64 15.68 5.21 2.31
CA LYS A 64 17.06 5.56 1.97
C LYS A 64 17.61 4.39 1.13
N LYS A 65 17.36 4.41 -0.19
CA LYS A 65 18.05 3.54 -1.15
C LYS A 65 19.53 3.88 -1.10
N VAL A 66 20.30 3.03 -0.45
CA VAL A 66 21.72 2.87 -0.68
C VAL A 66 21.85 1.88 -1.83
N GLY A 67 22.34 2.35 -2.98
CA GLY A 67 22.81 1.49 -4.06
C GLY A 67 22.02 1.59 -5.37
N GLY A 68 22.66 2.14 -6.39
CA GLY A 68 22.22 2.12 -7.78
C GLY A 68 21.78 3.49 -8.28
N SER A 69 22.71 4.22 -8.91
CA SER A 69 22.43 5.44 -9.65
C SER A 69 21.18 5.27 -10.55
N PRO A 70 20.15 6.12 -10.45
CA PRO A 70 19.06 6.07 -11.41
C PRO A 70 19.52 6.71 -12.72
N SER A 71 19.43 5.94 -13.79
CA SER A 71 19.31 6.50 -15.13
C SER A 71 17.99 7.29 -15.18
N PRO A 72 17.96 8.52 -15.72
CA PRO A 72 16.80 9.43 -15.64
C PRO A 72 15.56 9.00 -16.46
N GLU A 73 15.54 7.78 -17.03
CA GLU A 73 14.48 7.30 -17.92
C GLU A 73 13.48 6.33 -17.23
N GLU A 74 13.84 5.70 -16.11
CA GLU A 74 12.94 4.76 -15.39
C GLU A 74 12.02 5.42 -14.34
N ASP A 75 12.29 6.66 -13.93
CA ASP A 75 11.50 7.35 -12.89
C ASP A 75 10.12 7.83 -13.42
N ALA A 76 10.06 8.17 -14.71
CA ALA A 76 8.83 8.64 -15.35
C ALA A 76 7.77 7.53 -15.50
N ALA A 77 8.20 6.28 -15.73
CA ALA A 77 7.28 5.14 -15.85
C ALA A 77 6.69 4.74 -14.49
N ALA A 78 7.48 4.84 -13.40
CA ALA A 78 7.03 4.56 -12.05
C ALA A 78 6.02 5.61 -11.54
N GLU A 79 6.24 6.90 -11.86
CA GLU A 79 5.28 7.96 -11.53
C GLU A 79 3.97 7.85 -12.32
N ALA A 80 4.02 7.41 -13.59
CA ALA A 80 2.82 7.18 -14.39
C ALA A 80 1.99 6.01 -13.85
N ALA A 81 2.64 4.91 -13.45
CA ALA A 81 1.98 3.76 -12.84
C ALA A 81 1.30 4.13 -11.51
N ALA A 82 1.96 4.95 -10.67
CA ALA A 82 1.37 5.42 -9.40
C ALA A 82 0.15 6.34 -9.62
N LYS A 83 0.16 7.17 -10.66
CA LYS A 83 -0.99 8.02 -11.03
C LYS A 83 -2.17 7.19 -11.55
N LEU A 84 -1.90 6.14 -12.31
CA LEU A 84 -2.92 5.19 -12.76
C LEU A 84 -3.55 4.42 -11.60
N ASP A 85 -2.75 3.91 -10.67
CA ASP A 85 -3.24 3.19 -9.49
C ASP A 85 -4.12 4.09 -8.61
N ALA A 86 -3.70 5.34 -8.40
CA ALA A 86 -4.49 6.32 -7.65
C ALA A 86 -5.81 6.70 -8.35
N ALA A 87 -5.80 6.85 -9.68
CA ALA A 87 -7.03 7.12 -10.45
C ALA A 87 -7.99 5.92 -10.38
N GLN A 88 -7.47 4.69 -10.47
CA GLN A 88 -8.26 3.47 -10.41
C GLN A 88 -8.87 3.25 -9.03
N ALA A 89 -8.12 3.53 -7.97
CA ALA A 89 -8.63 3.50 -6.60
C ALA A 89 -9.75 4.54 -6.37
N ARG A 90 -9.69 5.69 -7.05
CA ARG A 90 -10.73 6.73 -6.97
C ARG A 90 -12.03 6.29 -7.65
N VAL A 91 -11.94 5.63 -8.81
CA VAL A 91 -13.12 5.05 -9.49
C VAL A 91 -13.75 3.95 -8.64
N ASP A 92 -12.93 3.07 -8.04
CA ASP A 92 -13.39 1.98 -7.18
C ASP A 92 -14.09 2.51 -5.91
N ASP A 93 -13.52 3.52 -5.23
CA ASP A 93 -14.13 4.18 -4.06
C ASP A 93 -15.47 4.84 -4.40
N LEU A 94 -15.57 5.51 -5.56
CA LEU A 94 -16.83 6.12 -6.02
C LEU A 94 -17.88 5.05 -6.38
N ASN A 95 -17.45 3.91 -6.93
CA ASN A 95 -18.34 2.79 -7.25
C ASN A 95 -18.86 2.10 -5.98
N ASP A 96 -18.00 1.88 -4.98
CA ASP A 96 -18.38 1.31 -3.69
C ASP A 96 -19.38 2.22 -2.95
N LYS A 97 -19.13 3.54 -2.94
CA LYS A 97 -20.08 4.53 -2.39
C LYS A 97 -21.41 4.53 -3.12
N MET A 98 -21.40 4.40 -4.44
CA MET A 98 -22.62 4.23 -5.21
C MET A 98 -23.34 2.93 -4.90
N SER A 99 -22.63 1.83 -4.67
CA SER A 99 -23.24 0.53 -4.35
C SER A 99 -23.84 0.49 -2.94
N ASP A 100 -23.36 1.33 -2.02
CA ASP A 100 -23.94 1.52 -0.69
C ASP A 100 -25.15 2.48 -0.72
N MET A 101 -25.22 3.37 -1.72
CA MET A 101 -26.34 4.29 -1.94
C MET A 101 -27.42 3.68 -2.85
N SER A 102 -28.69 3.98 -2.57
CA SER A 102 -29.77 3.57 -3.48
C SER A 102 -29.82 4.49 -4.71
N GLU A 103 -30.08 3.91 -5.89
CA GLU A 103 -30.35 4.66 -7.12
C GLU A 103 -31.55 5.60 -6.89
N GLY A 104 -31.28 6.91 -6.72
CA GLY A 104 -32.29 7.95 -6.44
C GLY A 104 -32.09 8.73 -5.13
N ASP A 105 -31.06 8.43 -4.36
CA ASP A 105 -30.67 9.23 -3.18
C ASP A 105 -30.05 10.59 -3.58
N ASP A 106 -30.17 11.61 -2.73
CA ASP A 106 -29.78 13.02 -3.03
C ASP A 106 -28.28 13.21 -3.36
N GLY A 107 -27.44 12.19 -3.17
CA GLY A 107 -26.02 12.20 -3.58
C GLY A 107 -25.67 11.28 -4.76
N TRP A 108 -26.64 10.53 -5.31
CA TRP A 108 -26.38 9.55 -6.36
C TRP A 108 -25.96 10.21 -7.69
N SER A 109 -26.64 11.29 -8.08
CA SER A 109 -26.25 12.07 -9.28
C SER A 109 -24.87 12.71 -9.14
N GLU A 110 -24.55 13.26 -7.97
CA GLU A 110 -23.25 13.91 -7.72
C GLU A 110 -22.10 12.88 -7.68
N LEU A 111 -22.34 11.68 -7.15
CA LEU A 111 -21.39 10.57 -7.24
C LEU A 111 -21.24 10.08 -8.68
N SER A 112 -22.29 10.14 -9.50
CA SER A 112 -22.28 9.70 -10.91
C SER A 112 -21.44 10.63 -11.77
N GLU A 113 -21.60 11.93 -11.60
CA GLU A 113 -20.74 12.92 -12.24
C GLU A 113 -19.28 12.76 -11.81
N GLN A 114 -19.03 12.52 -10.52
CA GLN A 114 -17.66 12.28 -10.02
C GLN A 114 -17.04 10.98 -10.56
N LEU A 115 -17.85 9.92 -10.74
CA LEU A 115 -17.39 8.65 -11.27
C LEU A 115 -17.07 8.77 -12.77
N ASP A 116 -17.91 9.47 -13.53
CA ASP A 116 -17.67 9.75 -14.96
C ASP A 116 -16.42 10.61 -15.18
N GLU A 117 -16.22 11.64 -14.34
CA GLU A 117 -15.00 12.46 -14.35
C GLU A 117 -13.76 11.62 -14.02
N ALA A 118 -13.82 10.79 -12.96
CA ALA A 118 -12.71 9.94 -12.56
C ALA A 118 -12.37 8.86 -13.61
N VAL A 119 -13.37 8.28 -14.28
CA VAL A 119 -13.17 7.33 -15.39
C VAL A 119 -12.56 8.03 -16.61
N THR A 120 -12.97 9.27 -16.90
CA THR A 120 -12.40 10.07 -17.98
C THR A 120 -10.95 10.44 -17.71
N GLU A 121 -10.61 10.84 -16.48
CA GLU A 121 -9.24 11.10 -16.07
C GLU A 121 -8.37 9.83 -16.13
N LEU A 122 -8.91 8.69 -15.69
CA LEU A 122 -8.24 7.39 -15.77
C LEU A 122 -7.96 7.00 -17.22
N ALA A 123 -8.94 7.17 -18.11
CA ALA A 123 -8.78 6.91 -19.54
C ALA A 123 -7.75 7.84 -20.20
N ALA A 124 -7.66 9.10 -19.74
CA ALA A 124 -6.64 10.05 -20.22
C ALA A 124 -5.22 9.69 -19.72
N LEU A 125 -5.11 9.03 -18.56
CA LEU A 125 -3.86 8.55 -17.99
C LEU A 125 -3.43 7.19 -18.56
N GLN A 126 -4.36 6.36 -19.04
CA GLN A 126 -4.04 5.11 -19.72
C GLN A 126 -3.56 5.43 -21.14
N PRO A 127 -2.27 5.25 -21.49
CA PRO A 127 -1.86 5.40 -22.87
C PRO A 127 -2.58 4.34 -23.71
N ALA A 128 -3.40 4.78 -24.67
CA ALA A 128 -3.89 3.92 -25.73
C ALA A 128 -2.65 3.31 -26.41
N SER A 129 -2.38 2.04 -26.12
CA SER A 129 -1.25 1.30 -26.68
C SER A 129 -1.47 1.00 -28.16
#